data_AF-A0AAV7PQD3-F1
#
_entry.id   AF-A0AAV7PQD3-F1
#
_cell.length_a   1.000
_cell.length_b   1.000
_cell.length_c   1.000
_cell.angle_alpha   90.00
_cell.angle_beta   90.00
_cell.angle_gamma   90.00
#
_symmetry.space_group_name_H-M   'P 1'
#
loop_
_entity.id
_entity.type
_entity.pdbx_description
1 polymer ?
#
loop_
_entity_poly.entity_id
_entity_poly.type
_entity_poly.pdbx_seq_one_letter_code
_entity_poly.pdbx_strand_id
1 'polypeptide(L)'
;MAHRSPGPPPRTIIARIFNHCAQDAILQVARTHGDLHYENAIITFFPDYTLQVQKQYCCFDKVKKVLHAKELMYMMLFPARLLVLAEGKSWYFTSPADAWEWIE
;
A
#
# COMPACT_ATOMS: atom_id res chain seq x y z
N MET A 1 14.53 18.34 -11.73
CA MET A 1 15.32 17.12 -11.95
C MET A 1 16.09 16.82 -10.69
N ALA A 2 15.76 15.75 -9.95
CA ALA A 2 16.45 15.42 -8.71
C ALA A 2 17.88 14.96 -9.02
N HIS A 3 18.87 15.67 -8.46
CA HIS A 3 20.27 15.27 -8.47
C HIS A 3 20.41 13.99 -7.64
N ARG A 4 20.43 12.82 -8.29
CA ARG A 4 20.86 11.58 -7.63
C ARG A 4 22.35 11.71 -7.39
N SER A 5 22.76 11.84 -6.13
CA SER A 5 24.16 11.78 -5.73
C SER A 5 24.78 10.49 -6.30
N PRO A 6 25.98 10.53 -6.88
CA PRO A 6 26.64 9.35 -7.43
C PRO A 6 27.02 8.41 -6.28
N GLY A 7 26.18 7.40 -6.03
CA GLY A 7 26.36 6.40 -4.98
C GLY A 7 25.28 5.32 -5.03
N PRO A 8 25.48 4.18 -4.34
CA PRO A 8 24.43 3.17 -4.18
C PRO A 8 23.19 3.79 -3.50
N PRO A 9 21.98 3.28 -3.80
CA PRO A 9 20.77 3.81 -3.18
C PRO A 9 20.84 3.67 -1.65
N PRO A 10 20.22 4.61 -0.90
CA PRO A 10 20.18 4.52 0.55
C PRO A 10 19.52 3.22 1.01
N ARG A 11 19.98 2.67 2.14
CA ARG A 11 19.38 1.47 2.73
C ARG A 11 18.05 1.80 3.41
N THR A 12 17.10 0.88 3.32
CA THR A 12 15.84 0.96 4.07
C THR A 12 16.10 0.90 5.57
N ILE A 13 15.43 1.75 6.34
CA ILE A 13 15.46 1.76 7.81
C ILE A 13 14.22 1.03 8.31
N ILE A 14 14.40 0.09 9.24
CA ILE A 14 13.29 -0.60 9.91
C ILE A 14 13.08 0.03 11.28
N ALA A 15 11.93 0.68 11.46
CA ALA A 15 11.53 1.27 12.73
C ALA A 15 10.52 0.37 13.44
N ARG A 16 10.92 -0.23 14.57
CA ARG A 16 10.01 -1.00 15.42
C ARG A 16 9.31 -0.06 16.41
N ILE A 17 8.06 0.26 16.13
CA ILE A 17 7.22 1.10 16.98
C ILE A 17 6.53 0.21 18.01
N PHE A 18 6.59 0.58 19.29
CA PHE A 18 6.01 -0.24 20.37
C PHE A 18 4.47 -0.27 20.34
N ASN A 19 3.83 0.86 20.03
CA ASN A 19 2.38 0.98 19.99
C ASN A 19 1.85 0.83 18.55
N HIS A 20 1.04 -0.21 18.32
CA HIS A 20 0.42 -0.46 17.01
C HIS A 20 -0.45 0.71 16.53
N CYS A 21 -1.20 1.36 17.41
CA CYS A 21 -2.02 2.52 17.04
C CYS A 21 -1.16 3.68 16.52
N ALA A 22 0.03 3.88 17.11
CA ALA A 22 0.96 4.91 16.65
C ALA A 22 1.57 4.54 15.30
N GLN A 23 1.92 3.27 15.09
CA GLN A 23 2.35 2.77 13.79
C GLN A 23 1.29 3.00 12.71
N ASP A 24 0.04 2.65 12.98
CA ASP A 24 -1.07 2.84 12.04
C ASP A 24 -1.33 4.32 11.76
N ALA A 25 -1.26 5.18 12.77
CA ALA A 25 -1.38 6.63 12.60
C ALA A 25 -0.27 7.20 11.71
N ILE A 26 0.98 6.80 11.93
CA ILE A 26 2.12 7.21 11.08
C ILE A 26 1.91 6.76 9.63
N LEU A 27 1.51 5.50 9.42
CA LEU A 27 1.24 4.98 8.08
C LEU A 27 0.05 5.65 7.41
N GLN A 28 -0.99 6.02 8.17
CA GLN A 28 -2.14 6.75 7.66
C GLN A 28 -1.72 8.14 7.20
N VAL A 29 -0.97 8.88 8.02
CA VAL A 29 -0.44 10.21 7.67
C VAL A 29 0.46 10.12 6.44
N ALA A 30 1.31 9.11 6.35
CA ALA A 30 2.18 8.92 5.19
C ALA A 30 1.41 8.67 3.87
N ARG A 31 0.22 8.06 3.94
CA ARG A 31 -0.61 7.83 2.75
C ARG A 31 -1.42 9.07 2.35
N THR A 32 -1.89 9.85 3.32
CA THR A 32 -2.79 10.99 3.05
C THR A 32 -2.05 12.29 2.77
N HIS A 33 -0.85 12.47 3.32
CA HIS A 33 -0.09 13.72 3.19
C HIS A 33 0.57 13.88 1.81
N GLY A 34 0.75 12.79 1.04
CA GLY A 34 1.48 12.80 -0.23
C GLY A 34 2.99 12.74 0.00
N ASP A 35 3.75 13.67 -0.60
CA ASP A 35 5.21 13.69 -0.49
C ASP A 35 5.65 14.13 0.90
N LEU A 36 6.36 13.26 1.60
CA LEU A 36 6.99 13.56 2.89
C LEU A 36 8.45 13.93 2.66
N HIS A 37 8.88 15.06 3.20
CA HIS A 37 10.23 15.57 3.03
C HIS A 37 11.02 15.48 4.34
N TYR A 38 12.25 14.96 4.26
CA TYR A 38 13.25 15.09 5.29
C TYR A 38 14.48 15.77 4.69
N GLU A 39 14.83 16.93 5.24
CA GLU A 39 15.79 17.86 4.63
C GLU A 39 15.40 18.14 3.17
N ASN A 40 16.26 17.76 2.21
CA ASN A 40 16.04 17.97 0.78
C ASN A 40 15.66 16.67 0.03
N ALA A 41 15.22 15.64 0.76
CA ALA A 41 14.89 14.32 0.21
C ALA A 41 13.43 13.91 0.50
N ILE A 42 12.79 13.28 -0.49
CA ILE A 42 11.48 12.66 -0.31
C ILE A 42 11.67 11.31 0.38
N ILE A 43 10.95 11.09 1.47
CA ILE A 43 10.93 9.84 2.23
C ILE A 43 9.55 9.18 2.11
N THR A 44 9.53 7.86 2.16
CA THR A 44 8.32 7.05 2.02
C THR A 44 8.25 6.03 3.14
N PHE A 45 7.10 5.92 3.79
CA PHE A 45 6.85 4.91 4.82
C PHE A 45 6.00 3.77 4.27
N PHE A 46 6.43 2.54 4.54
CA PHE A 46 5.72 1.33 4.19
C PHE A 46 5.59 0.42 5.42
N PRO A 47 4.50 -0.36 5.53
CA PRO A 47 4.41 -1.37 6.56
C PRO A 47 5.43 -2.49 6.34
N ASP A 48 6.02 -3.00 7.41
CA ASP A 48 6.91 -4.16 7.36
C ASP A 48 6.10 -5.45 7.44
N TYR A 49 5.94 -6.13 6.30
CA TYR A 49 5.20 -7.38 6.19
C TYR A 49 6.13 -8.55 5.95
N THR A 50 5.74 -9.73 6.45
CA THR A 50 6.43 -10.98 6.14
C THR A 50 6.38 -11.27 4.64
N LEU A 51 7.35 -12.04 4.14
CA LEU A 51 7.43 -12.42 2.73
C LEU A 51 6.13 -13.09 2.23
N GLN A 52 5.51 -13.93 3.06
CA GLN A 52 4.26 -14.60 2.70
C GLN A 52 3.12 -13.60 2.48
N VAL A 53 2.97 -12.63 3.38
CA VAL A 53 1.97 -11.58 3.26
C VAL A 53 2.25 -10.73 2.03
N GLN A 54 3.50 -10.31 1.80
CA GLN A 54 3.86 -9.55 0.60
C GLN A 54 3.52 -10.29 -0.70
N LYS A 55 3.79 -11.60 -0.77
CA LYS A 55 3.40 -12.42 -1.94
C LYS A 55 1.89 -12.39 -2.16
N GLN A 56 1.09 -12.50 -1.09
CA GLN A 56 -0.36 -12.40 -1.19
C GLN A 56 -0.81 -11.02 -1.70
N TYR A 57 -0.20 -9.92 -1.23
CA TYR A 57 -0.46 -8.57 -1.76
C TYR A 57 -0.16 -8.47 -3.26
N CYS A 58 0.96 -9.03 -3.71
CA CYS A 58 1.36 -8.99 -5.13
C CYS A 58 0.38 -9.77 -6.01
N CYS A 59 -0.27 -10.83 -5.51
CA CYS A 59 -1.29 -11.55 -6.27
C CYS A 59 -2.48 -10.66 -6.68
N PHE A 60 -2.76 -9.60 -5.93
CA PHE A 60 -3.80 -8.61 -6.26
C PHE A 60 -3.33 -7.53 -7.24
N ASP A 61 -2.08 -7.52 -7.72
CA ASP A 61 -1.56 -6.44 -8.58
C ASP A 61 -2.34 -6.29 -9.89
N LYS A 62 -2.75 -7.40 -10.51
CA LYS A 62 -3.58 -7.35 -11.73
C LYS A 62 -4.96 -6.74 -11.45
N VAL A 63 -5.61 -7.20 -10.37
CA VAL A 63 -6.91 -6.70 -9.90
C VAL A 63 -6.83 -5.20 -9.60
N LYS A 64 -5.81 -4.75 -8.85
CA LYS A 64 -5.59 -3.33 -8.53
C LYS A 64 -5.42 -2.46 -9.78
N LYS A 65 -4.69 -2.94 -10.80
CA LYS A 65 -4.53 -2.21 -12.07
C LYS A 65 -5.87 -1.98 -12.76
N VAL A 66 -6.74 -2.98 -12.79
CA VAL A 66 -8.07 -2.85 -13.40
C VAL A 66 -8.97 -1.94 -12.57
N LEU A 67 -8.96 -2.07 -11.23
CA LEU A 67 -9.72 -1.17 -10.35
C LEU A 67 -9.29 0.29 -10.52
N HIS A 68 -7.99 0.55 -10.61
CA HIS A 68 -7.46 1.88 -10.87
C HIS A 68 -7.89 2.39 -12.25
N ALA A 69 -7.87 1.55 -13.29
CA ALA A 69 -8.33 1.92 -14.62
C ALA A 69 -9.85 2.21 -14.69
N LYS A 70 -10.64 1.56 -13.84
CA LYS A 70 -12.08 1.81 -13.68
C LYS A 70 -12.40 2.95 -12.68
N GLU A 71 -11.38 3.63 -12.15
CA GLU A 71 -11.51 4.70 -11.13
C GLU A 71 -12.27 4.26 -9.87
N LEU A 72 -12.26 2.97 -9.55
CA LEU A 72 -12.89 2.43 -8.35
C LEU A 72 -11.97 2.64 -7.15
N MET A 73 -12.54 3.14 -6.05
CA MET A 73 -11.83 3.27 -4.79
C MET A 73 -11.61 1.89 -4.17
N TYR A 74 -10.37 1.59 -3.82
CA TYR A 74 -10.02 0.34 -3.15
C TYR A 74 -8.96 0.56 -2.08
N MET A 75 -8.93 -0.35 -1.10
CA MET A 75 -7.94 -0.38 -0.04
C MET A 75 -7.45 -1.82 0.17
N MET A 76 -6.16 -1.98 0.44
CA MET A 76 -5.62 -3.25 0.90
C MET A 76 -5.57 -3.26 2.43
N LEU A 77 -6.30 -4.20 3.03
CA LEU A 77 -6.34 -4.43 4.47
C LEU A 77 -5.39 -5.55 4.85
N PHE A 78 -4.80 -5.43 6.03
CA PHE A 78 -4.02 -6.51 6.62
C PHE A 78 -4.90 -7.75 6.91
N PRO A 79 -4.40 -8.99 6.72
CA PRO A 79 -3.09 -9.32 6.17
C PRO A 79 -3.01 -9.21 4.65
N ALA A 80 -4.01 -9.57 3.86
CA ALA A 80 -4.01 -9.35 2.40
C ALA A 80 -5.45 -9.45 1.86
N ARG A 81 -6.31 -8.55 2.36
CA ARG A 81 -7.73 -8.50 1.98
C ARG A 81 -7.99 -7.25 1.17
N LEU A 82 -8.54 -7.41 -0.01
CA LEU A 82 -8.91 -6.28 -0.87
C LEU A 82 -10.31 -5.80 -0.49
N LEU A 83 -10.42 -4.52 -0.15
CA LEU A 83 -11.67 -3.81 0.03
C LEU A 83 -11.93 -2.96 -1.20
N VAL A 84 -13.08 -3.13 -1.84
CA VAL A 84 -13.53 -2.29 -2.96
C VAL A 84 -14.77 -1.53 -2.54
N LEU A 85 -14.78 -0.22 -2.81
CA LEU A 85 -15.92 0.65 -2.57
C LEU A 85 -16.58 0.94 -3.92
N ALA A 86 -17.78 0.39 -4.12
CA ALA A 86 -18.56 0.54 -5.35
C ALA A 86 -20.02 0.74 -5.00
N GLU A 87 -20.67 1.73 -5.63
CA GLU A 87 -22.11 2.00 -5.48
C GLU A 87 -22.58 2.18 -4.02
N GLY A 88 -21.73 2.78 -3.18
CA GLY A 88 -22.02 2.98 -1.75
C GLY A 88 -21.95 1.70 -0.91
N LYS A 89 -21.51 0.57 -1.49
CA LYS A 89 -21.28 -0.70 -0.78
C LYS A 89 -19.79 -1.02 -0.70
N SER A 90 -19.45 -1.79 0.34
CA SER A 90 -18.10 -2.29 0.57
C SER A 90 -18.04 -3.79 0.28
N TRP A 91 -17.12 -4.19 -0.60
CA TRP A 91 -16.90 -5.57 -1.00
C TRP A 91 -15.52 -6.02 -0.51
N TYR A 92 -15.46 -7.19 0.12
CA TYR A 92 -14.24 -7.74 0.71
C TYR A 92 -13.84 -9.01 -0.02
N PHE A 93 -12.59 -9.06 -0.48
CA PHE A 93 -12.04 -10.21 -1.18
C PHE A 93 -10.79 -10.71 -0.47
N THR A 94 -10.76 -12.01 -0.19
CA THR A 94 -9.57 -12.69 0.36
C THR A 94 -8.78 -13.41 -0.74
N SER A 95 -9.45 -13.75 -1.84
CA SER A 95 -8.84 -14.36 -3.02
C SER A 95 -8.81 -13.37 -4.19
N PRO A 96 -7.70 -13.30 -4.95
CA PRO A 96 -7.64 -12.52 -6.18
C PRO A 96 -8.54 -13.07 -7.29
N ALA A 97 -8.87 -14.36 -7.26
CA ALA A 97 -9.79 -14.96 -8.25
C ALA A 97 -11.22 -14.44 -8.07
N ASP A 98 -11.73 -14.47 -6.82
CA ASP A 98 -13.05 -13.94 -6.49
C ASP A 98 -13.17 -12.45 -6.82
N ALA A 99 -12.09 -11.69 -6.58
CA ALA A 99 -12.04 -10.27 -6.94
C ALA A 99 -12.03 -10.06 -8.46
N TRP A 100 -11.43 -10.96 -9.23
CA TRP A 100 -11.41 -10.89 -10.69
C TRP A 100 -12.78 -11.18 -11.29
N GLU A 101 -13.43 -12.26 -10.82
CA GLU A 101 -14.81 -12.64 -11.18
C GLU A 101 -15.81 -11.51 -10.90
N TRP A 102 -15.59 -10.73 -9.84
CA TRP A 102 -16.44 -9.58 -9.52
C TRP A 102 -16.20 -8.36 -10.42
N ILE A 103 -14.99 -8.21 -10.99
CA ILE A 103 -14.63 -7.07 -11.86
C ILE A 103 -15.08 -7.27 -13.30
N GLU A 104 -15.07 -8.53 -13.76
CA GLU A 104 -15.49 -8.95 -15.10
C GLU A 104 -17.01 -8.79 -15.28
#